data_AF-A0A419DTT5-F1
#
_entry.id   AF-A0A419DTT5-F1
#
_cell.length_a   1.000
_cell.length_b   1.000
_cell.length_c   1.000
_cell.angle_alpha   90.00
_cell.angle_beta   90.00
_cell.angle_gamma   90.00
#
_symmetry.space_group_name_H-M   'P 1'
#
loop_
_entity.id
_entity.type
_entity.pdbx_description
1 polymer ?
#
loop_
_entity_poly.entity_id
_entity_poly.type
_entity_poly.pdbx_seq_one_letter_code
_entity_poly.pdbx_strand_id
1 'polypeptide(L)'
;MLSLIFIPVAALISLYAGYILRKHIAEKKIQDAESKASYILEQAKKEIQDKRREAELEAKDLLYRMRQDFERQTQDRRQELVNAEKRLSQKEENIDRRLDLLEKKEKEIDLKLDNAHKQEENLKSKEHHLHSLIAEEKERLQKISSLSAEEAKQILLNRLNEELNNEKGLLIKKQEEEIKTIADKKAREIISLAIQRCAAEHTVESTVSVVNLPNDEMKGRVIGREGRNIRALEMATGVDVIIDDTPEAVTISAFDPVRREVARMSLEKLIGDGRIHPGRIEEIVEKTKKEMDEKIREEGERAVFDVGLSAFHPELIKLLGRLRYRTSFGQNALQHSKEVAFILGAMASEMGLDFKLAKRIGLLHDIGKAIDHQVEGTHAKIGAELARKYNESQEVQAAIEAHHEEAEPYSLYSVLTIAADAISATRPGARRETLETYIKRLEKLESIANVFKGVEKSFAIQAGREIRVIVQPEKITDTDSVNLARDIRKKIEEGLEYPGQIKVTVIRETRAIEYAK
;
A
#
# COMPACT_ATOMS: atom_id res chain seq x y z
N MET A 1 -6.20 20.73 -123.43
CA MET A 1 -5.90 19.29 -123.29
C MET A 1 -5.00 18.95 -122.10
N LEU A 2 -4.01 19.77 -121.73
CA LEU A 2 -3.12 19.48 -120.58
C LEU A 2 -3.84 19.36 -119.22
N SER A 3 -4.87 20.18 -118.97
CA SER A 3 -5.64 20.20 -117.72
C SER A 3 -6.45 18.92 -117.43
N LEU A 4 -6.78 18.12 -118.45
CA LEU A 4 -7.52 16.85 -118.29
C LEU A 4 -6.65 15.69 -117.77
N ILE A 5 -5.32 15.80 -117.87
CA ILE A 5 -4.36 14.77 -117.42
C ILE A 5 -3.86 15.06 -116.00
N PHE A 6 -3.74 16.33 -115.60
CA PHE A 6 -3.22 16.70 -114.27
C PHE A 6 -4.18 16.38 -113.12
N ILE A 7 -5.51 16.45 -113.34
CA ILE A 7 -6.52 16.20 -112.31
C ILE A 7 -6.48 14.73 -111.79
N PRO A 8 -6.50 13.69 -112.65
CA PRO A 8 -6.44 12.30 -112.17
C PRO A 8 -5.09 11.95 -111.53
N VAL A 9 -3.98 12.54 -112.00
CA VAL A 9 -2.65 12.35 -111.40
C VAL A 9 -2.60 12.98 -110.00
N ALA A 10 -3.10 14.20 -109.84
CA ALA A 10 -3.21 14.85 -108.52
C ALA A 10 -4.11 14.04 -107.57
N ALA A 11 -5.25 13.54 -108.06
CA ALA A 11 -6.15 12.69 -107.26
C ALA A 11 -5.47 11.40 -106.80
N LEU A 12 -4.73 10.71 -107.68
CA LEU A 12 -3.96 9.51 -107.33
C LEU A 12 -2.86 9.79 -106.30
N ILE A 13 -2.13 10.90 -106.45
CA ILE A 13 -1.09 11.32 -105.50
C ILE A 13 -1.72 11.65 -104.13
N SER A 14 -2.84 12.36 -104.09
CA SER A 14 -3.55 12.67 -102.84
C SER A 14 -4.10 11.41 -102.16
N LEU A 15 -4.60 10.44 -102.93
CA LEU A 15 -5.12 9.17 -102.41
C LEU A 15 -3.99 8.29 -101.87
N TYR A 16 -2.84 8.26 -102.56
CA TYR A 16 -1.64 7.57 -102.11
C TYR A 16 -1.03 8.22 -100.85
N ALA A 17 -0.92 9.55 -100.83
CA ALA A 17 -0.46 10.29 -99.65
C ALA A 17 -1.42 10.12 -98.46
N GLY A 18 -2.74 10.14 -98.69
CA GLY A 18 -3.75 9.87 -97.67
C GLY A 18 -3.69 8.44 -97.13
N TYR A 19 -3.42 7.45 -97.98
CA TYR A 19 -3.21 6.07 -97.56
C TYR A 19 -1.97 5.91 -96.68
N ILE A 20 -0.85 6.53 -97.07
CA ILE A 20 0.39 6.52 -96.27
C ILE A 20 0.16 7.21 -94.92
N LEU A 21 -0.48 8.39 -94.91
CA LEU A 21 -0.76 9.12 -93.68
C LEU A 21 -1.68 8.32 -92.74
N ARG A 22 -2.74 7.69 -93.29
CA ARG A 22 -3.64 6.81 -92.52
C ARG A 22 -2.89 5.59 -91.96
N LYS A 23 -2.02 4.97 -92.76
CA LYS A 23 -1.19 3.84 -92.32
C LYS A 23 -0.28 4.25 -91.16
N HIS A 24 0.39 5.39 -91.27
CA HIS A 24 1.30 5.89 -90.24
C HIS A 24 0.57 6.27 -88.93
N ILE A 25 -0.61 6.89 -89.03
CA ILE A 25 -1.46 7.20 -87.87
C ILE A 25 -1.97 5.90 -87.21
N ALA A 26 -2.37 4.90 -88.00
CA ALA A 26 -2.82 3.62 -87.48
C ALA A 26 -1.69 2.86 -86.77
N GLU A 27 -0.50 2.78 -87.37
CA GLU A 27 0.69 2.16 -86.78
C GLU A 27 1.09 2.86 -85.47
N LYS A 28 1.12 4.20 -85.45
CA LYS A 28 1.40 4.96 -84.24
C LYS A 28 0.36 4.74 -83.15
N LYS A 29 -0.93 4.67 -83.52
CA LYS A 29 -2.02 4.40 -82.55
C LYS A 29 -1.95 2.98 -81.98
N ILE A 30 -1.52 2.00 -82.76
CA ILE A 30 -1.27 0.63 -82.30
C ILE A 30 -0.07 0.62 -81.34
N GLN A 31 1.03 1.28 -81.71
CA GLN A 31 2.21 1.39 -80.84
C GLN A 31 1.92 2.12 -79.52
N ASP A 32 1.13 3.18 -79.55
CA ASP A 32 0.66 3.89 -78.34
C ASP A 32 -0.26 2.99 -77.48
N ALA A 33 -1.08 2.14 -78.10
CA ALA A 33 -1.92 1.19 -77.37
C ALA A 33 -1.09 0.05 -76.74
N GLU A 34 -0.10 -0.49 -77.46
CA GLU A 34 0.82 -1.52 -76.98
C GLU A 34 1.72 -1.01 -75.84
N SER A 35 2.23 0.22 -75.94
CA SER A 35 3.01 0.85 -74.87
C SER A 35 2.17 1.11 -73.62
N LYS A 36 0.92 1.60 -73.77
CA LYS A 36 -0.01 1.73 -72.64
C LYS A 36 -0.36 0.39 -72.01
N ALA A 37 -0.62 -0.64 -72.82
CA ALA A 37 -0.90 -1.98 -72.30
C ALA A 37 0.31 -2.54 -71.53
N SER A 38 1.52 -2.36 -72.07
CA SER A 38 2.77 -2.77 -71.42
C SER A 38 2.98 -2.02 -70.10
N TYR A 39 2.74 -0.71 -70.07
CA TYR A 39 2.82 0.10 -68.86
C TYR A 39 1.82 -0.34 -67.79
N ILE A 40 0.56 -0.61 -68.17
CA ILE A 40 -0.47 -1.10 -67.24
C ILE A 40 -0.06 -2.47 -66.67
N LEU A 41 0.46 -3.37 -67.50
CA LEU A 41 0.94 -4.67 -67.03
C LEU A 41 2.14 -4.55 -66.09
N GLU A 42 3.04 -3.63 -66.34
CA GLU A 42 4.19 -3.38 -65.48
C GLU A 42 3.77 -2.78 -64.13
N GLN A 43 2.85 -1.80 -64.13
CA GLN A 43 2.26 -1.25 -62.91
C GLN A 43 1.53 -2.33 -62.11
N ALA A 44 0.68 -3.14 -62.74
CA ALA A 44 -0.03 -4.23 -62.08
C ALA A 44 0.94 -5.25 -61.46
N LYS A 45 2.04 -5.59 -62.15
CA LYS A 45 3.08 -6.47 -61.58
C LYS A 45 3.74 -5.86 -60.35
N LYS A 46 4.03 -4.55 -60.39
CA LYS A 46 4.62 -3.84 -59.25
C LYS A 46 3.67 -3.79 -58.06
N GLU A 47 2.40 -3.45 -58.28
CA GLU A 47 1.37 -3.45 -57.24
C GLU A 47 1.17 -4.83 -56.59
N ILE A 48 1.20 -5.90 -57.40
CA ILE A 48 1.13 -7.28 -56.87
C ILE A 48 2.35 -7.61 -56.01
N GLN A 49 3.55 -7.20 -56.43
CA GLN A 49 4.77 -7.40 -55.64
C GLN A 49 4.72 -6.61 -54.32
N ASP A 50 4.25 -5.37 -54.36
CA ASP A 50 4.12 -4.53 -53.18
C ASP A 50 3.09 -5.11 -52.20
N LYS A 51 1.90 -5.52 -52.68
CA LYS A 51 0.88 -6.20 -51.86
C LYS A 51 1.36 -7.52 -51.27
N ARG A 52 2.12 -8.30 -52.05
CA ARG A 52 2.69 -9.56 -51.54
C ARG A 52 3.70 -9.28 -50.43
N ARG A 53 4.55 -8.26 -50.60
CA ARG A 53 5.53 -7.87 -49.59
C ARG A 53 4.86 -7.35 -48.32
N GLU A 54 3.79 -6.56 -48.47
CA GLU A 54 2.96 -6.08 -47.36
C GLU A 54 2.33 -7.25 -46.59
N ALA A 55 1.68 -8.19 -47.28
CA ALA A 55 1.11 -9.38 -46.65
C ALA A 55 2.16 -10.27 -45.97
N GLU A 56 3.36 -10.42 -46.56
CA GLU A 56 4.47 -11.15 -45.94
C GLU A 56 5.01 -10.44 -44.69
N LEU A 57 4.99 -9.11 -44.64
CA LEU A 57 5.37 -8.33 -43.46
C LEU A 57 4.32 -8.42 -42.36
N GLU A 58 3.04 -8.28 -42.69
CA GLU A 58 1.94 -8.44 -41.73
C GLU A 58 1.92 -9.84 -41.10
N ALA A 59 2.15 -10.88 -41.91
CA ALA A 59 2.24 -12.25 -41.42
C ALA A 59 3.43 -12.45 -40.46
N LYS A 60 4.58 -11.82 -40.74
CA LYS A 60 5.74 -11.84 -39.85
C LYS A 60 5.50 -11.08 -38.55
N ASP A 61 4.85 -9.93 -38.62
CA ASP A 61 4.49 -9.13 -37.44
C ASP A 61 3.50 -9.89 -36.55
N LEU A 62 2.50 -10.55 -37.15
CA LEU A 62 1.56 -11.38 -36.41
C LEU A 62 2.26 -12.56 -35.72
N LEU A 63 3.15 -13.26 -36.43
CA LEU A 63 3.95 -14.34 -35.86
C LEU A 63 4.84 -13.86 -34.70
N TYR A 64 5.44 -12.68 -34.83
CA TYR A 64 6.27 -12.10 -33.79
C TYR A 64 5.44 -11.76 -32.54
N ARG A 65 4.26 -11.14 -32.71
CA ARG A 65 3.34 -10.85 -31.61
C ARG A 65 2.85 -12.12 -30.92
N MET A 66 2.41 -13.13 -31.69
CA MET A 66 1.98 -14.40 -31.14
C MET A 66 3.08 -15.10 -30.33
N ARG A 67 4.33 -15.02 -30.80
CA ARG A 67 5.48 -15.55 -30.07
C ARG A 67 5.75 -14.79 -28.78
N GLN A 68 5.71 -13.46 -28.82
CA GLN A 68 5.90 -12.62 -27.64
C GLN A 68 4.81 -12.87 -26.58
N ASP A 69 3.55 -13.00 -27.02
CA ASP A 69 2.43 -13.33 -26.13
C ASP A 69 2.59 -14.73 -25.51
N PHE A 70 3.04 -15.71 -26.29
CA PHE A 70 3.32 -17.06 -25.80
C PHE A 70 4.48 -17.08 -24.79
N GLU A 71 5.57 -16.36 -25.06
CA GLU A 71 6.71 -16.24 -24.14
C GLU A 71 6.28 -15.57 -22.83
N ARG A 72 5.45 -14.52 -22.91
CA ARG A 72 4.88 -13.83 -21.74
C ARG A 72 3.97 -14.75 -20.92
N GLN A 73 3.00 -15.43 -21.56
CA GLN A 73 2.11 -16.37 -20.87
C GLN A 73 2.88 -17.52 -20.22
N THR A 74 3.93 -18.01 -20.88
CA THR A 74 4.81 -19.06 -20.34
C THR A 74 5.59 -18.56 -19.13
N GLN A 75 6.10 -17.33 -19.18
CA GLN A 75 6.79 -16.71 -18.05
C GLN A 75 5.86 -16.49 -16.86
N ASP A 76 4.66 -15.96 -17.09
CA ASP A 76 3.63 -15.74 -16.06
C ASP A 76 3.24 -17.06 -15.42
N ARG A 77 2.98 -18.10 -16.23
CA ARG A 77 2.64 -19.44 -15.71
C ARG A 77 3.78 -20.09 -14.92
N ARG A 78 5.03 -19.88 -15.35
CA ARG A 78 6.21 -20.34 -14.61
C ARG A 78 6.34 -19.62 -13.27
N GLN A 79 6.06 -18.32 -13.22
CA GLN A 79 6.09 -17.56 -11.98
C GLN A 79 4.98 -18.00 -11.00
N GLU A 80 3.78 -18.29 -11.51
CA GLU A 80 2.69 -18.88 -10.72
C GLU A 80 3.09 -20.22 -10.10
N LEU A 81 3.73 -21.10 -10.87
CA LEU A 81 4.20 -22.41 -10.38
C LEU A 81 5.26 -22.25 -9.28
N VAL A 82 6.25 -21.37 -9.47
CA VAL A 82 7.28 -21.08 -8.45
C VAL A 82 6.65 -20.54 -7.16
N ASN A 83 5.64 -19.69 -7.27
CA ASN A 83 4.93 -19.15 -6.11
C ASN A 83 4.11 -20.24 -5.39
N ALA A 84 3.47 -21.14 -6.14
CA ALA A 84 2.74 -22.28 -5.59
C ALA A 84 3.70 -23.26 -4.86
N GLU A 85 4.87 -23.52 -5.43
CA GLU A 85 5.91 -24.37 -4.83
C GLU A 85 6.46 -23.78 -3.53
N LYS A 86 6.76 -22.47 -3.50
CA LYS A 86 7.14 -21.77 -2.27
C LYS A 86 6.07 -21.87 -1.18
N ARG A 87 4.78 -21.73 -1.55
CA ARG A 87 3.67 -21.85 -0.60
C ARG A 87 3.52 -23.27 -0.06
N LEU A 88 3.76 -24.28 -0.89
CA LEU A 88 3.76 -25.69 -0.46
C LEU A 88 4.92 -25.98 0.49
N SER A 89 6.13 -25.55 0.15
CA SER A 89 7.32 -25.71 1.01
C SER A 89 7.14 -25.05 2.38
N GLN A 90 6.57 -23.83 2.42
CA GLN A 90 6.22 -23.17 3.70
C GLN A 90 5.16 -23.93 4.50
N LYS A 91 4.22 -24.60 3.85
CA LYS A 91 3.23 -25.44 4.55
C LYS A 91 3.88 -26.69 5.13
N GLU A 92 4.78 -27.34 4.39
CA GLU A 92 5.55 -28.49 4.89
C GLU A 92 6.38 -28.12 6.12
N GLU A 93 7.14 -27.02 6.07
CA GLU A 93 7.94 -26.55 7.20
C GLU A 93 7.08 -26.24 8.44
N ASN A 94 5.88 -25.70 8.25
CA ASN A 94 4.94 -25.46 9.35
C ASN A 94 4.34 -26.74 9.92
N ILE A 95 4.15 -27.78 9.11
CA ILE A 95 3.70 -29.10 9.56
C ILE A 95 4.79 -29.76 10.38
N ASP A 96 6.04 -29.73 9.92
CA ASP A 96 7.19 -30.28 10.64
C ASP A 96 7.36 -29.61 12.01
N ARG A 97 7.29 -28.28 12.07
CA ARG A 97 7.31 -27.55 13.35
C ARG A 97 6.17 -27.94 14.29
N ARG A 98 4.98 -28.23 13.77
CA ARG A 98 3.84 -28.69 14.58
C ARG A 98 4.06 -30.10 15.09
N LEU A 99 4.64 -30.97 14.28
CA LEU A 99 5.02 -32.33 14.70
C LEU A 99 6.05 -32.29 15.83
N ASP A 100 7.10 -31.48 15.71
CA ASP A 100 8.11 -31.30 16.76
C ASP A 100 7.50 -30.80 18.08
N LEU A 101 6.54 -29.88 18.00
CA LEU A 101 5.83 -29.36 19.18
C LEU A 101 4.91 -30.40 19.81
N LEU A 102 4.25 -31.23 19.01
CA LEU A 102 3.42 -32.33 19.49
C LEU A 102 4.28 -33.38 20.19
N GLU A 103 5.41 -33.76 19.60
CA GLU A 103 6.32 -34.75 20.19
C GLU A 103 6.92 -34.25 21.52
N LYS A 104 7.23 -32.95 21.62
CA LYS A 104 7.65 -32.34 22.90
C LYS A 104 6.56 -32.36 23.95
N LYS A 105 5.31 -32.08 23.57
CA LYS A 105 4.17 -32.14 24.48
C LYS A 105 3.88 -33.57 24.94
N GLU A 106 4.00 -34.54 24.05
CA GLU A 106 3.85 -35.96 24.38
C GLU A 106 4.87 -36.37 25.45
N LYS A 107 6.15 -36.03 25.25
CA LYS A 107 7.20 -36.26 26.26
C LYS A 107 6.93 -35.54 27.59
N GLU A 108 6.38 -34.32 27.55
CA GLU A 108 6.01 -33.59 28.76
C GLU A 108 4.84 -34.25 29.52
N ILE A 109 3.85 -34.76 28.78
CA ILE A 109 2.71 -35.50 29.35
C ILE A 109 3.18 -36.79 29.97
N ASP A 110 4.07 -37.54 29.31
CA ASP A 110 4.65 -38.77 29.85
C ASP A 110 5.42 -38.52 31.16
N LEU A 111 6.21 -37.44 31.21
CA LEU A 111 6.89 -37.02 32.45
C LEU A 111 5.91 -36.62 33.56
N LYS A 112 4.80 -35.96 33.22
CA LYS A 112 3.75 -35.62 34.17
C LYS A 112 3.03 -36.85 34.70
N LEU A 113 2.75 -37.83 33.84
CA LEU A 113 2.15 -39.11 34.22
C LEU A 113 3.07 -39.90 35.17
N ASP A 114 4.37 -39.98 34.86
CA ASP A 114 5.35 -40.65 35.72
C ASP A 114 5.47 -39.95 37.10
N ASN A 115 5.48 -38.61 37.11
CA ASN A 115 5.48 -37.85 38.37
C ASN A 115 4.18 -38.04 39.17
N ALA A 116 3.03 -38.07 38.49
CA ALA A 116 1.74 -38.30 39.15
C ALA A 116 1.70 -39.70 39.79
N HIS A 117 2.19 -40.73 39.09
CA HIS A 117 2.33 -42.08 39.63
C HIS A 117 3.23 -42.11 40.86
N LYS A 118 4.40 -41.46 40.81
CA LYS A 118 5.30 -41.34 41.97
C LYS A 118 4.65 -40.63 43.14
N GLN A 119 3.87 -39.57 42.88
CA GLN A 119 3.14 -38.86 43.92
C GLN A 119 2.04 -39.72 44.55
N GLU A 120 1.29 -40.47 43.73
CA GLU A 120 0.26 -41.40 44.21
C GLU A 120 0.87 -42.48 45.11
N GLU A 121 2.00 -43.06 44.71
CA GLU A 121 2.71 -44.07 45.48
C GLU A 121 3.24 -43.50 46.81
N ASN A 122 3.78 -42.28 46.76
CA ASN A 122 4.25 -41.59 47.96
C ASN A 122 3.10 -41.22 48.91
N LEU A 123 1.94 -40.81 48.37
CA LEU A 123 0.70 -40.57 49.11
C LEU A 123 0.20 -41.84 49.80
N LYS A 124 0.16 -42.98 49.10
CA LYS A 124 -0.18 -44.27 49.70
C LYS A 124 0.78 -44.63 50.84
N SER A 125 2.08 -44.37 50.68
CA SER A 125 3.06 -44.60 51.75
C SER A 125 2.81 -43.70 52.97
N LYS A 126 2.53 -42.41 52.73
CA LYS A 126 2.21 -41.44 53.79
C LYS A 126 0.90 -41.77 54.48
N GLU A 127 -0.11 -42.23 53.75
CA GLU A 127 -1.40 -42.66 54.30
C GLU A 127 -1.21 -43.87 55.21
N HIS A 128 -0.40 -44.86 54.81
CA HIS A 128 -0.02 -45.97 55.67
C HIS A 128 0.73 -45.51 56.93
N HIS A 129 1.68 -44.58 56.77
CA HIS A 129 2.44 -44.02 57.89
C HIS A 129 1.55 -43.21 58.84
N LEU A 130 0.60 -42.44 58.30
CA LEU A 130 -0.38 -41.67 59.06
C LEU A 130 -1.31 -42.60 59.84
N HIS A 131 -1.78 -43.69 59.23
CA HIS A 131 -2.56 -44.71 59.94
C HIS A 131 -1.78 -45.34 61.09
N SER A 132 -0.49 -45.54 60.91
CA SER A 132 0.42 -46.07 61.94
C SER A 132 0.60 -45.06 63.07
N LEU A 133 0.85 -43.78 62.75
CA LEU A 133 0.96 -42.67 63.69
C LEU A 133 -0.34 -42.41 64.45
N ILE A 134 -1.50 -42.49 63.81
CA ILE A 134 -2.82 -42.36 64.45
C ILE A 134 -3.05 -43.50 65.44
N ALA A 135 -2.61 -44.72 65.11
CA ALA A 135 -2.68 -45.85 66.04
C ALA A 135 -1.74 -45.63 67.24
N GLU A 136 -0.52 -45.17 67.00
CA GLU A 136 0.46 -44.85 68.05
C GLU A 136 0.01 -43.68 68.94
N GLU A 137 -0.55 -42.61 68.35
CA GLU A 137 -1.11 -41.49 69.09
C GLU A 137 -2.38 -41.87 69.84
N LYS A 138 -3.24 -42.75 69.32
CA LYS A 138 -4.34 -43.31 70.12
C LYS A 138 -3.82 -44.03 71.36
N GLU A 139 -2.71 -44.77 71.22
CA GLU A 139 -2.08 -45.49 72.34
C GLU A 139 -1.39 -44.53 73.32
N ARG A 140 -0.78 -43.43 72.83
CA ARG A 140 -0.17 -42.38 73.65
C ARG A 140 -1.21 -41.47 74.33
N LEU A 141 -2.29 -41.11 73.65
CA LEU A 141 -3.44 -40.38 74.23
C LEU A 141 -4.14 -41.22 75.31
N GLN A 142 -4.23 -42.55 75.12
CA GLN A 142 -4.65 -43.47 76.19
C GLN A 142 -3.69 -43.47 77.39
N LYS A 143 -2.41 -43.12 77.20
CA LYS A 143 -1.39 -43.03 78.26
C LYS A 143 -1.25 -41.62 78.87
N ILE A 144 -1.71 -40.55 78.20
CA ILE A 144 -1.38 -39.15 78.54
C ILE A 144 -2.61 -38.30 78.93
N SER A 145 -3.83 -38.83 78.97
CA SER A 145 -5.02 -37.98 79.23
C SER A 145 -5.09 -37.41 80.66
N SER A 146 -4.49 -36.22 80.83
CA SER A 146 -4.91 -35.15 81.75
C SER A 146 -5.39 -33.91 80.96
N LEU A 147 -5.84 -34.11 79.71
CA LEU A 147 -6.50 -33.10 78.88
C LEU A 147 -7.84 -33.68 78.40
N SER A 148 -8.87 -32.83 78.33
CA SER A 148 -10.16 -33.23 77.80
C SER A 148 -10.09 -33.37 76.27
N ALA A 149 -10.82 -34.34 75.70
CA ALA A 149 -10.84 -34.61 74.25
C ALA A 149 -11.26 -33.37 73.42
N GLU A 150 -12.09 -32.52 73.99
CA GLU A 150 -12.62 -31.32 73.34
C GLU A 150 -11.55 -30.22 73.18
N GLU A 151 -10.67 -30.04 74.18
CA GLU A 151 -9.61 -29.03 74.12
C GLU A 151 -8.52 -29.39 73.10
N ALA A 152 -8.15 -30.66 73.02
CA ALA A 152 -7.17 -31.14 72.05
C ALA A 152 -7.69 -31.00 70.61
N LYS A 153 -8.97 -31.29 70.39
CA LYS A 153 -9.65 -31.14 69.10
C LYS A 153 -9.69 -29.67 68.65
N GLN A 154 -9.97 -28.75 69.57
CA GLN A 154 -10.07 -27.33 69.25
C GLN A 154 -8.73 -26.73 68.81
N ILE A 155 -7.64 -27.09 69.48
CA ILE A 155 -6.29 -26.63 69.13
C ILE A 155 -5.87 -27.15 67.76
N LEU A 156 -6.19 -28.42 67.46
CA LEU A 156 -5.85 -29.04 66.18
C LEU A 156 -6.63 -28.41 65.00
N LEU A 157 -7.93 -28.14 65.21
CA LEU A 157 -8.77 -27.46 64.22
C LEU A 157 -8.33 -26.02 63.95
N ASN A 158 -7.87 -25.30 64.97
CA ASN A 158 -7.36 -23.93 64.79
C ASN A 158 -6.06 -23.89 63.98
N ARG A 159 -5.10 -24.77 64.27
CA ARG A 159 -3.86 -24.86 63.46
C ARG A 159 -4.14 -25.26 62.02
N LEU A 160 -5.02 -26.22 61.81
CA LEU A 160 -5.41 -26.66 60.47
C LEU A 160 -6.09 -25.53 59.68
N ASN A 161 -6.93 -24.71 60.33
CA ASN A 161 -7.54 -23.56 59.69
C ASN A 161 -6.53 -22.48 59.28
N GLU A 162 -5.51 -22.21 60.10
CA GLU A 162 -4.45 -21.25 59.75
C GLU A 162 -3.59 -21.75 58.58
N GLU A 163 -3.19 -23.02 58.58
CA GLU A 163 -2.47 -23.63 57.44
C GLU A 163 -3.31 -23.60 56.16
N LEU A 164 -4.57 -24.02 56.23
CA LEU A 164 -5.47 -24.04 55.07
C LEU A 164 -5.72 -22.64 54.51
N ASN A 165 -5.77 -21.59 55.33
CA ASN A 165 -5.96 -20.22 54.85
C ASN A 165 -4.75 -19.71 54.07
N ASN A 166 -3.54 -20.00 54.53
CA ASN A 166 -2.31 -19.65 53.81
C ASN A 166 -2.17 -20.45 52.50
N GLU A 167 -2.50 -21.74 52.54
CA GLU A 167 -2.44 -22.60 51.36
C GLU A 167 -3.48 -22.20 50.30
N LYS A 168 -4.71 -21.85 50.71
CA LYS A 168 -5.74 -21.28 49.84
C LYS A 168 -5.29 -19.97 49.20
N GLY A 169 -4.67 -19.07 49.97
CA GLY A 169 -4.17 -17.80 49.45
C GLY A 169 -3.10 -17.99 48.37
N LEU A 170 -2.16 -18.91 48.60
CA LEU A 170 -1.14 -19.29 47.61
C LEU A 170 -1.76 -19.94 46.36
N LEU A 171 -2.76 -20.80 46.54
CA LEU A 171 -3.47 -21.45 45.44
C LEU A 171 -4.22 -20.41 44.58
N ILE A 172 -4.93 -19.47 45.19
CA ILE A 172 -5.66 -18.40 44.49
C ILE A 172 -4.67 -17.55 43.68
N LYS A 173 -3.58 -17.10 44.31
CA LYS A 173 -2.58 -16.28 43.60
C LYS A 173 -1.96 -17.03 42.41
N LYS A 174 -1.63 -18.31 42.60
CA LYS A 174 -1.12 -19.16 41.52
C LYS A 174 -2.14 -19.31 40.38
N GLN A 175 -3.41 -19.52 40.71
CA GLN A 175 -4.49 -19.60 39.73
C GLN A 175 -4.70 -18.28 38.99
N GLU A 176 -4.64 -17.13 39.67
CA GLU A 176 -4.72 -15.81 39.06
C GLU A 176 -3.57 -15.57 38.07
N GLU A 177 -2.33 -15.93 38.44
CA GLU A 177 -1.16 -15.84 37.56
C GLU A 177 -1.29 -16.76 36.34
N GLU A 178 -1.83 -17.97 36.53
CA GLU A 178 -2.08 -18.93 35.45
C GLU A 178 -3.17 -18.42 34.50
N ILE A 179 -4.30 -17.92 35.04
CA ILE A 179 -5.38 -17.31 34.27
C ILE A 179 -4.86 -16.13 33.45
N LYS A 180 -4.04 -15.26 34.05
CA LYS A 180 -3.43 -14.12 33.35
C LYS A 180 -2.54 -14.58 32.20
N THR A 181 -1.72 -15.60 32.43
CA THR A 181 -0.84 -16.16 31.39
C THR A 181 -1.65 -16.78 30.24
N ILE A 182 -2.73 -17.49 30.55
CA ILE A 182 -3.65 -18.07 29.56
C ILE A 182 -4.36 -16.96 28.78
N ALA A 183 -4.83 -15.91 29.46
CA ALA A 183 -5.49 -14.76 28.84
C ALA A 183 -4.55 -14.03 27.86
N ASP A 184 -3.30 -13.75 28.26
CA ASP A 184 -2.30 -13.12 27.40
C ASP A 184 -1.97 -13.96 26.17
N LYS A 185 -1.91 -15.29 26.33
CA LYS A 185 -1.73 -16.21 25.21
C LYS A 185 -2.94 -16.15 24.27
N LYS A 186 -4.15 -16.18 24.80
CA LYS A 186 -5.38 -16.15 24.00
C LYS A 186 -5.55 -14.81 23.26
N ALA A 187 -5.25 -13.70 23.92
CA ALA A 187 -5.27 -12.37 23.30
C ALA A 187 -4.31 -12.30 22.10
N ARG A 188 -3.08 -12.80 22.25
CA ARG A 188 -2.11 -12.88 21.15
C ARG A 188 -2.59 -13.76 20.00
N GLU A 189 -3.24 -14.90 20.30
CA GLU A 189 -3.84 -15.76 19.27
C GLU A 189 -4.94 -15.04 18.48
N ILE A 190 -5.87 -14.36 19.17
CA ILE A 190 -6.97 -13.61 18.55
C ILE A 190 -6.44 -12.49 17.65
N ILE A 191 -5.51 -11.69 18.16
CA ILE A 191 -4.89 -10.59 17.41
C ILE A 191 -4.14 -11.12 16.19
N SER A 192 -3.34 -12.19 16.36
CA SER A 192 -2.58 -12.78 15.27
C SER A 192 -3.49 -13.34 14.17
N LEU A 193 -4.60 -13.97 14.54
CA LEU A 193 -5.59 -14.49 13.60
C LEU A 193 -6.30 -13.36 12.85
N ALA A 194 -6.70 -12.29 13.55
CA ALA A 194 -7.31 -11.12 12.94
C ALA A 194 -6.36 -10.46 11.94
N ILE A 195 -5.07 -10.35 12.28
CA ILE A 195 -4.02 -9.87 11.38
C ILE A 195 -3.88 -10.77 10.15
N GLN A 196 -3.72 -12.09 10.33
CA GLN A 196 -3.52 -13.02 9.22
C GLN A 196 -4.67 -12.99 8.19
N ARG A 197 -5.91 -12.76 8.64
CA ARG A 197 -7.08 -12.67 7.76
C ARG A 197 -7.15 -11.39 6.93
N CYS A 198 -6.42 -10.34 7.32
CA CYS A 198 -6.44 -9.01 6.68
C CYS A 198 -5.17 -8.72 5.86
N ALA A 199 -4.51 -9.73 5.29
CA ALA A 199 -3.31 -9.53 4.48
C ALA A 199 -3.66 -8.96 3.08
N ALA A 200 -3.85 -7.65 2.99
CA ALA A 200 -3.92 -6.92 1.73
C ALA A 200 -2.55 -6.32 1.36
N GLU A 201 -2.23 -6.28 0.06
CA GLU A 201 -1.07 -5.56 -0.46
C GLU A 201 -1.38 -4.06 -0.57
N HIS A 202 -0.41 -3.20 -0.23
CA HIS A 202 -0.61 -1.75 -0.25
C HIS A 202 0.33 -1.05 -1.22
N THR A 203 -0.23 -0.13 -2.00
CA THR A 203 0.48 0.92 -2.73
C THR A 203 0.33 2.23 -1.96
N VAL A 204 1.45 2.85 -1.58
CA VAL A 204 1.47 4.20 -1.02
C VAL A 204 1.06 5.18 -2.13
N GLU A 205 -0.07 5.87 -1.94
CA GLU A 205 -0.53 6.92 -2.87
C GLU A 205 0.09 8.28 -2.47
N SER A 206 0.59 9.02 -3.45
CA SER A 206 1.23 10.34 -3.25
C SER A 206 0.21 11.44 -2.97
N THR A 207 0.59 12.44 -2.16
CA THR A 207 -0.22 13.63 -1.87
C THR A 207 -0.27 14.64 -3.01
N VAL A 208 0.53 14.44 -4.05
CA VAL A 208 0.51 15.25 -5.27
C VAL A 208 -0.03 14.43 -6.45
N SER A 209 -0.92 15.05 -7.21
CA SER A 209 -1.43 14.48 -8.46
C SER A 209 -0.64 15.11 -9.61
N VAL A 210 0.21 14.30 -10.25
CA VAL A 210 0.96 14.70 -11.44
C VAL A 210 0.17 14.27 -12.67
N VAL A 211 -0.09 15.22 -13.57
CA VAL A 211 -0.70 14.94 -14.88
C VAL A 211 0.39 15.01 -15.94
N ASN A 212 0.61 13.88 -16.61
CA ASN A 212 1.56 13.80 -17.72
C ASN A 212 0.92 14.36 -18.98
N LEU A 213 1.65 15.24 -19.66
CA LEU A 213 1.27 15.86 -20.91
C LEU A 213 1.98 15.16 -22.07
N PRO A 214 1.36 15.04 -23.25
CA PRO A 214 1.95 14.33 -24.38
C PRO A 214 3.09 15.10 -25.07
N ASN A 215 3.20 16.41 -24.85
CA ASN A 215 4.29 17.27 -25.35
C ASN A 215 4.22 18.67 -24.70
N ASP A 216 5.30 19.46 -24.87
CA ASP A 216 5.37 20.85 -24.38
C ASP A 216 4.40 21.82 -25.09
N GLU A 217 3.96 21.50 -26.32
CA GLU A 217 2.92 22.29 -27.00
C GLU A 217 1.60 22.22 -26.22
N MET A 218 1.23 21.03 -25.73
CA MET A 218 0.08 20.85 -24.86
C MET A 218 0.27 21.54 -23.51
N LYS A 219 1.49 21.57 -22.96
CA LYS A 219 1.80 22.39 -21.77
C LYS A 219 1.48 23.86 -22.04
N GLY A 220 1.90 24.40 -23.18
CA GLY A 220 1.58 25.77 -23.61
C GLY A 220 0.08 26.03 -23.78
N ARG A 221 -0.69 25.06 -24.30
CA ARG A 221 -2.16 25.17 -24.44
C ARG A 221 -2.89 25.08 -23.09
N VAL A 222 -2.42 24.22 -22.18
CA VAL A 222 -2.94 24.11 -20.82
C VAL A 222 -2.76 25.43 -20.07
N ILE A 223 -1.58 26.07 -20.17
CA ILE A 223 -1.32 27.40 -19.60
C ILE A 223 -2.20 28.46 -20.26
N GLY A 224 -2.24 28.47 -21.59
CA GLY A 224 -2.93 29.48 -22.37
C GLY A 224 -2.20 30.83 -22.35
N ARG A 225 -2.65 31.77 -23.20
CA ARG A 225 -2.07 33.13 -23.24
C ARG A 225 -2.24 33.80 -21.87
N GLU A 226 -1.13 34.26 -21.28
CA GLU A 226 -1.08 34.90 -19.95
C GLU A 226 -1.61 34.02 -18.81
N GLY A 227 -1.60 32.69 -18.95
CA GLY A 227 -2.09 31.79 -17.91
C GLY A 227 -3.62 31.71 -17.81
N ARG A 228 -4.36 32.28 -18.76
CA ARG A 228 -5.83 32.40 -18.70
C ARG A 228 -6.56 31.05 -18.55
N ASN A 229 -6.00 29.99 -19.12
CA ASN A 229 -6.64 28.67 -19.11
C ASN A 229 -6.43 27.99 -17.76
N ILE A 230 -5.24 28.08 -17.19
CA ILE A 230 -4.97 27.62 -15.82
C ILE A 230 -5.82 28.37 -14.82
N ARG A 231 -5.88 29.71 -14.89
CA ARG A 231 -6.74 30.50 -13.99
C ARG A 231 -8.21 30.09 -14.09
N ALA A 232 -8.71 29.80 -15.29
CA ALA A 232 -10.08 29.29 -15.46
C ALA A 232 -10.28 27.93 -14.79
N LEU A 233 -9.29 27.02 -14.88
CA LEU A 233 -9.32 25.73 -14.20
C LEU A 233 -9.26 25.89 -12.68
N GLU A 234 -8.35 26.72 -12.16
CA GLU A 234 -8.20 27.04 -10.74
C GLU A 234 -9.48 27.65 -10.18
N MET A 235 -10.10 28.61 -10.88
CA MET A 235 -11.37 29.21 -10.48
C MET A 235 -12.54 28.20 -10.50
N ALA A 236 -12.61 27.34 -11.52
CA ALA A 236 -13.70 26.38 -11.67
C ALA A 236 -13.63 25.22 -10.66
N THR A 237 -12.42 24.81 -10.26
CA THR A 237 -12.17 23.64 -9.39
C THR A 237 -11.78 24.01 -7.97
N GLY A 238 -11.25 25.22 -7.74
CA GLY A 238 -10.72 25.67 -6.45
C GLY A 238 -9.43 24.94 -6.04
N VAL A 239 -8.56 24.66 -7.00
CA VAL A 239 -7.23 24.06 -6.81
C VAL A 239 -6.14 25.03 -7.24
N ASP A 240 -4.89 24.77 -6.84
CA ASP A 240 -3.71 25.49 -7.30
C ASP A 240 -2.96 24.61 -8.31
N VAL A 241 -2.66 25.16 -9.49
CA VAL A 241 -1.96 24.42 -10.55
C VAL A 241 -0.53 24.94 -10.62
N ILE A 242 0.42 24.09 -10.23
CA ILE A 242 1.84 24.42 -10.19
C ILE A 242 2.47 23.96 -11.50
N ILE A 243 3.00 24.92 -12.24
CA ILE A 243 3.85 24.69 -13.41
C ILE A 243 5.29 24.90 -12.97
N ASP A 244 6.08 23.84 -13.00
CA ASP A 244 7.51 23.86 -12.73
C ASP A 244 8.32 23.63 -14.04
N ASP A 245 9.64 23.65 -13.90
CA ASP A 245 10.59 23.38 -15.00
C ASP A 245 10.59 21.90 -15.44
N THR A 246 9.77 21.05 -14.82
CA THR A 246 9.63 19.65 -15.21
C THR A 246 8.98 19.57 -16.61
N PRO A 247 9.68 18.99 -17.61
CA PRO A 247 9.13 18.87 -18.96
C PRO A 247 7.89 17.97 -18.95
N GLU A 248 6.92 18.27 -19.81
CA GLU A 248 5.76 17.40 -20.06
C GLU A 248 4.90 17.05 -18.81
N ALA A 249 4.97 17.83 -17.73
CA ALA A 249 4.19 17.58 -16.52
C ALA A 249 3.55 18.85 -15.93
N VAL A 250 2.40 18.67 -15.29
CA VAL A 250 1.72 19.71 -14.49
C VAL A 250 1.33 19.10 -13.14
N THR A 251 1.61 19.81 -12.06
CA THR A 251 1.31 19.37 -10.70
C THR A 251 0.07 20.08 -10.17
N ILE A 252 -0.89 19.31 -9.66
CA ILE A 252 -2.11 19.84 -9.06
C ILE A 252 -2.01 19.72 -7.54
N SER A 253 -2.13 20.86 -6.86
CA SER A 253 -2.16 20.97 -5.41
C SER A 253 -3.54 21.43 -4.93
N ALA A 254 -4.09 20.77 -3.93
CA ALA A 254 -5.33 21.19 -3.28
C ALA A 254 -5.46 20.52 -1.91
N PHE A 255 -6.02 21.23 -0.93
CA PHE A 255 -6.32 20.67 0.39
C PHE A 255 -7.47 19.65 0.35
N ASP A 256 -8.49 19.90 -0.47
CA ASP A 256 -9.59 18.95 -0.69
C ASP A 256 -9.19 17.92 -1.76
N PRO A 257 -9.04 16.63 -1.41
CA PRO A 257 -8.63 15.60 -2.35
C PRO A 257 -9.65 15.38 -3.48
N VAL A 258 -10.94 15.59 -3.23
CA VAL A 258 -11.97 15.43 -4.25
C VAL A 258 -11.84 16.52 -5.31
N ARG A 259 -11.56 17.76 -4.90
CA ARG A 259 -11.28 18.86 -5.85
C ARG A 259 -10.04 18.58 -6.68
N ARG A 260 -8.98 18.07 -6.05
CA ARG A 260 -7.74 17.66 -6.73
C ARG A 260 -8.02 16.65 -7.83
N GLU A 261 -8.82 15.63 -7.51
CA GLU A 261 -9.16 14.57 -8.45
C GLU A 261 -10.08 15.06 -9.58
N VAL A 262 -11.06 15.92 -9.27
CA VAL A 262 -11.90 16.58 -10.29
C VAL A 262 -11.03 17.39 -11.26
N ALA A 263 -10.06 18.14 -10.75
CA ALA A 263 -9.12 18.89 -11.59
C ALA A 263 -8.25 17.98 -12.45
N ARG A 264 -7.71 16.89 -11.88
CA ARG A 264 -6.93 15.88 -12.60
C ARG A 264 -7.73 15.27 -13.76
N MET A 265 -8.93 14.76 -13.48
CA MET A 265 -9.81 14.16 -14.48
C MET A 265 -10.27 15.17 -15.54
N SER A 266 -10.56 16.41 -15.14
CA SER A 266 -10.94 17.48 -16.08
C SER A 266 -9.79 17.79 -17.02
N LEU A 267 -8.56 17.89 -16.51
CA LEU A 267 -7.37 18.16 -17.30
C LEU A 267 -7.09 17.01 -18.29
N GLU A 268 -7.19 15.75 -17.87
CA GLU A 268 -7.04 14.58 -18.75
C GLU A 268 -8.06 14.57 -19.90
N LYS A 269 -9.33 14.89 -19.61
CA LYS A 269 -10.38 15.01 -20.65
C LYS A 269 -10.11 16.16 -21.61
N LEU A 270 -9.68 17.32 -21.12
CA LEU A 270 -9.33 18.48 -21.93
C LEU A 270 -8.13 18.21 -22.84
N ILE A 271 -7.14 17.45 -22.35
CA ILE A 271 -5.99 16.99 -23.15
C ILE A 271 -6.46 16.04 -24.26
N GLY A 272 -7.32 15.08 -23.95
CA GLY A 272 -7.89 14.15 -24.93
C GLY A 272 -8.73 14.83 -26.01
N ASP A 273 -9.48 15.89 -25.66
CA ASP A 273 -10.28 16.72 -26.59
C ASP A 273 -9.38 17.68 -27.43
N GLY A 274 -8.21 18.05 -26.91
CA GLY A 274 -7.26 18.96 -27.57
C GLY A 274 -7.70 20.44 -27.64
N ARG A 275 -8.90 20.75 -27.15
CA ARG A 275 -9.49 22.10 -27.09
C ARG A 275 -9.50 22.64 -25.66
N ILE A 276 -8.61 23.58 -25.39
CA ILE A 276 -8.43 24.14 -24.05
C ILE A 276 -8.69 25.66 -24.09
N HIS A 277 -9.88 26.07 -23.68
CA HIS A 277 -10.28 27.47 -23.52
C HIS A 277 -11.27 27.63 -22.35
N PRO A 278 -11.41 28.83 -21.74
CA PRO A 278 -12.13 29.00 -20.47
C PRO A 278 -13.54 28.41 -20.44
N GLY A 279 -14.40 28.72 -21.42
CA GLY A 279 -15.76 28.19 -21.44
C GLY A 279 -15.85 26.66 -21.56
N ARG A 280 -14.89 26.01 -22.23
CA ARG A 280 -14.84 24.54 -22.32
C ARG A 280 -14.33 23.93 -21.02
N ILE A 281 -13.38 24.61 -20.36
CA ILE A 281 -12.86 24.18 -19.05
C ILE A 281 -14.00 24.15 -18.03
N GLU A 282 -14.80 25.23 -17.95
CA GLU A 282 -15.96 25.29 -17.05
C GLU A 282 -16.97 24.17 -17.32
N GLU A 283 -17.32 23.94 -18.59
CA GLU A 283 -18.23 22.87 -19.00
C GLU A 283 -17.72 21.47 -18.60
N ILE A 284 -16.45 21.17 -18.88
CA ILE A 284 -15.84 19.87 -18.58
C ILE A 284 -15.69 19.67 -17.07
N VAL A 285 -15.34 20.72 -16.32
CA VAL A 285 -15.27 20.66 -14.86
C VAL A 285 -16.65 20.36 -14.26
N GLU A 286 -17.70 21.03 -14.71
CA GLU A 286 -19.06 20.79 -14.21
C GLU A 286 -19.55 19.37 -14.52
N LYS A 287 -19.28 18.88 -15.74
CA LYS A 287 -19.57 17.49 -16.10
C LYS A 287 -18.78 16.50 -15.22
N THR A 288 -17.50 16.78 -14.99
CA THR A 288 -16.62 15.92 -14.20
C THR A 288 -16.99 15.91 -12.72
N LYS A 289 -17.51 17.02 -12.17
CA LYS A 289 -18.07 17.05 -10.81
C LYS A 289 -19.24 16.07 -10.65
N LYS A 290 -20.17 16.03 -11.61
CA LYS A 290 -21.31 15.10 -11.59
C LYS A 290 -20.86 13.64 -11.68
N GLU A 291 -19.95 13.34 -12.61
CA GLU A 291 -19.36 12.00 -12.74
C GLU A 291 -18.59 11.59 -11.47
N MET A 292 -17.91 12.54 -10.82
CA MET A 292 -17.21 12.28 -9.56
C MET A 292 -18.17 11.96 -8.42
N ASP A 293 -19.29 12.68 -8.29
CA ASP A 293 -20.30 12.39 -7.28
C ASP A 293 -20.91 10.99 -7.44
N GLU A 294 -21.15 10.56 -8.69
CA GLU A 294 -21.60 9.19 -9.00
C GLU A 294 -20.55 8.16 -8.61
N LYS A 295 -19.29 8.38 -9.02
CA LYS A 295 -18.17 7.48 -8.69
C LYS A 295 -17.92 7.37 -7.19
N ILE A 296 -18.00 8.48 -6.46
CA ILE A 296 -17.93 8.51 -4.99
C ILE A 296 -19.01 7.59 -4.41
N ARG A 297 -20.26 7.71 -4.88
CA ARG A 297 -21.34 6.87 -4.38
C ARG A 297 -21.09 5.39 -4.67
N GLU A 298 -20.67 5.06 -5.88
CA GLU A 298 -20.33 3.68 -6.28
C GLU A 298 -19.21 3.08 -5.42
N GLU A 299 -18.13 3.82 -5.15
CA GLU A 299 -17.04 3.36 -4.27
C GLU A 299 -17.51 3.14 -2.83
N GLY A 300 -18.41 3.99 -2.32
CA GLY A 300 -19.04 3.80 -1.02
C GLY A 300 -19.91 2.54 -0.95
N GLU A 301 -20.75 2.32 -1.98
CA GLU A 301 -21.60 1.12 -2.10
C GLU A 301 -20.75 -0.15 -2.18
N ARG A 302 -19.65 -0.08 -2.96
CA ARG A 302 -18.68 -1.17 -3.07
C ARG A 302 -17.99 -1.47 -1.75
N ALA A 303 -17.58 -0.46 -0.98
CA ALA A 303 -16.94 -0.67 0.32
C ALA A 303 -17.89 -1.36 1.32
N VAL A 304 -19.16 -0.95 1.36
CA VAL A 304 -20.19 -1.60 2.19
C VAL A 304 -20.41 -3.06 1.77
N PHE A 305 -20.48 -3.30 0.45
CA PHE A 305 -20.63 -4.64 -0.12
C PHE A 305 -19.43 -5.55 0.19
N ASP A 306 -18.20 -5.07 -0.01
CA ASP A 306 -16.97 -5.82 0.23
C ASP A 306 -16.81 -6.27 1.68
N VAL A 307 -17.23 -5.42 2.63
CA VAL A 307 -17.20 -5.73 4.07
C VAL A 307 -18.33 -6.72 4.45
N GLY A 308 -19.33 -6.88 3.59
CA GLY A 308 -20.47 -7.78 3.76
C GLY A 308 -21.56 -7.21 4.65
N LEU A 309 -21.78 -5.88 4.59
CA LEU A 309 -22.82 -5.18 5.33
C LEU A 309 -23.95 -4.73 4.40
N SER A 310 -25.09 -4.41 4.98
CA SER A 310 -26.27 -3.90 4.29
C SER A 310 -26.92 -2.80 5.13
N ALA A 311 -27.76 -1.97 4.51
CA ALA A 311 -28.54 -0.91 5.16
C ALA A 311 -27.68 0.19 5.80
N PHE A 312 -27.15 1.10 4.98
CA PHE A 312 -26.58 2.37 5.41
C PHE A 312 -27.44 3.52 4.89
N HIS A 313 -27.43 4.65 5.61
CA HIS A 313 -28.02 5.86 5.10
C HIS A 313 -27.28 6.33 3.83
N PRO A 314 -27.97 6.77 2.76
CA PRO A 314 -27.33 7.17 1.50
C PRO A 314 -26.21 8.20 1.66
N GLU A 315 -26.37 9.15 2.59
CA GLU A 315 -25.32 10.13 2.89
C GLU A 315 -24.08 9.51 3.54
N LEU A 316 -24.21 8.49 4.40
CA LEU A 316 -23.04 7.79 4.96
C LEU A 316 -22.28 7.02 3.86
N ILE A 317 -23.02 6.42 2.91
CA ILE A 317 -22.43 5.78 1.74
C ILE A 317 -21.62 6.79 0.92
N LYS A 318 -22.19 7.97 0.66
CA LYS A 318 -21.50 9.05 -0.05
C LYS A 318 -20.23 9.49 0.69
N LEU A 319 -20.31 9.67 2.01
CA LEU A 319 -19.16 10.06 2.83
C LEU A 319 -18.07 8.98 2.86
N LEU A 320 -18.44 7.71 2.93
CA LEU A 320 -17.49 6.59 2.82
C LEU A 320 -16.75 6.61 1.48
N GLY A 321 -17.49 6.81 0.39
CA GLY A 321 -16.91 6.96 -0.94
C GLY A 321 -15.88 8.08 -1.05
N ARG A 322 -16.11 9.21 -0.36
CA ARG A 322 -15.15 10.33 -0.34
C ARG A 322 -13.82 9.94 0.29
N LEU A 323 -13.80 9.01 1.24
CA LEU A 323 -12.56 8.52 1.86
C LEU A 323 -11.64 7.82 0.84
N ARG A 324 -12.15 7.37 -0.31
CA ARG A 324 -11.30 6.78 -1.38
C ARG A 324 -10.30 7.77 -1.95
N TYR A 325 -10.60 9.06 -1.89
CA TYR A 325 -9.71 10.09 -2.42
C TYR A 325 -8.82 10.69 -1.34
N ARG A 326 -9.09 10.36 -0.07
CA ARG A 326 -8.31 10.85 1.05
C ARG A 326 -7.17 9.89 1.39
N THR A 327 -5.99 10.47 1.57
CA THR A 327 -4.81 9.76 2.06
C THR A 327 -4.40 10.35 3.39
N SER A 328 -4.12 9.51 4.37
CA SER A 328 -3.59 9.91 5.67
C SER A 328 -2.34 9.08 5.95
N PHE A 329 -1.22 9.76 6.23
CA PHE A 329 0.08 9.12 6.46
C PHE A 329 0.53 8.15 5.34
N GLY A 330 0.15 8.42 4.09
CA GLY A 330 0.50 7.58 2.93
C GLY A 330 -0.43 6.38 2.68
N GLN A 331 -1.44 6.17 3.52
CA GLN A 331 -2.47 5.14 3.35
C GLN A 331 -3.80 5.75 2.91
N ASN A 332 -4.47 5.06 1.99
CA ASN A 332 -5.82 5.44 1.57
C ASN A 332 -6.83 5.24 2.72
N ALA A 333 -7.62 6.26 3.04
CA ALA A 333 -8.50 6.27 4.22
C ALA A 333 -9.67 5.29 4.10
N LEU A 334 -10.24 5.09 2.91
CA LEU A 334 -11.30 4.10 2.70
C LEU A 334 -10.75 2.68 2.87
N GLN A 335 -9.56 2.43 2.33
CA GLN A 335 -8.91 1.13 2.46
C GLN A 335 -8.56 0.80 3.92
N HIS A 336 -8.01 1.78 4.65
CA HIS A 336 -7.82 1.69 6.10
C HIS A 336 -9.12 1.35 6.84
N SER A 337 -10.22 2.05 6.53
CA SER A 337 -11.51 1.80 7.16
C SER A 337 -12.05 0.39 6.89
N LYS A 338 -11.86 -0.14 5.67
CA LYS A 338 -12.20 -1.53 5.34
C LYS A 338 -11.37 -2.53 6.15
N GLU A 339 -10.08 -2.28 6.31
CA GLU A 339 -9.19 -3.14 7.10
C GLU A 339 -9.55 -3.16 8.57
N VAL A 340 -9.75 -1.97 9.16
CA VAL A 340 -10.22 -1.85 10.54
C VAL A 340 -11.54 -2.61 10.70
N ALA A 341 -12.47 -2.51 9.74
CA ALA A 341 -13.70 -3.31 9.76
C ALA A 341 -13.44 -4.83 9.77
N PHE A 342 -12.53 -5.35 8.95
CA PHE A 342 -12.21 -6.78 8.92
C PHE A 342 -11.49 -7.25 10.18
N ILE A 343 -10.52 -6.50 10.68
CA ILE A 343 -9.77 -6.81 11.91
C ILE A 343 -10.73 -6.81 13.10
N LEU A 344 -11.53 -5.75 13.23
CA LEU A 344 -12.50 -5.59 14.31
C LEU A 344 -13.58 -6.68 14.25
N GLY A 345 -14.07 -7.01 13.06
CA GLY A 345 -14.99 -8.12 12.84
C GLY A 345 -14.42 -9.49 13.24
N ALA A 346 -13.15 -9.74 12.93
CA ALA A 346 -12.47 -10.97 13.31
C ALA A 346 -12.27 -11.07 14.84
N MET A 347 -11.81 -9.99 15.48
CA MET A 347 -11.66 -9.96 16.94
C MET A 347 -13.01 -10.14 17.65
N ALA A 348 -14.04 -9.44 17.20
CA ALA A 348 -15.39 -9.57 17.76
C ALA A 348 -15.92 -11.01 17.65
N SER A 349 -15.73 -11.66 16.50
CA SER A 349 -16.17 -13.05 16.29
C SER A 349 -15.48 -14.03 17.24
N GLU A 350 -14.19 -13.89 17.50
CA GLU A 350 -13.45 -14.77 18.43
C GLU A 350 -13.83 -14.52 19.90
N MET A 351 -14.33 -13.33 20.21
CA MET A 351 -14.78 -12.94 21.56
C MET A 351 -16.28 -13.17 21.80
N GLY A 352 -17.01 -13.72 20.82
CA GLY A 352 -18.46 -13.98 20.92
C GLY A 352 -19.33 -12.72 20.81
N LEU A 353 -18.79 -11.61 20.29
CA LEU A 353 -19.52 -10.37 20.00
C LEU A 353 -20.15 -10.41 18.60
N ASP A 354 -21.08 -9.49 18.33
CA ASP A 354 -21.67 -9.33 17.00
C ASP A 354 -20.64 -8.76 16.01
N PHE A 355 -20.14 -9.63 15.14
CA PHE A 355 -19.16 -9.27 14.12
C PHE A 355 -19.71 -8.28 13.08
N LYS A 356 -21.04 -8.20 12.86
CA LYS A 356 -21.63 -7.25 11.90
C LYS A 356 -21.60 -5.84 12.47
N LEU A 357 -21.97 -5.68 13.74
CA LEU A 357 -21.84 -4.42 14.45
C LEU A 357 -20.38 -3.97 14.50
N ALA A 358 -19.46 -4.88 14.83
CA ALA A 358 -18.02 -4.63 14.83
C ALA A 358 -17.49 -4.13 13.47
N LYS A 359 -17.88 -4.79 12.36
CA LYS A 359 -17.53 -4.35 11.00
C LYS A 359 -18.10 -2.98 10.66
N ARG A 360 -19.34 -2.70 11.09
CA ARG A 360 -20.00 -1.41 10.86
C ARG A 360 -19.25 -0.29 11.57
N ILE A 361 -18.83 -0.52 12.82
CA ILE A 361 -17.99 0.40 13.60
C ILE A 361 -16.66 0.63 12.88
N GLY A 362 -15.95 -0.43 12.50
CA GLY A 362 -14.64 -0.30 11.87
C GLY A 362 -14.70 0.42 10.52
N LEU A 363 -15.79 0.25 9.76
CA LEU A 363 -15.97 0.96 8.48
C LEU A 363 -16.26 2.46 8.69
N LEU A 364 -16.92 2.82 9.79
CA LEU A 364 -17.34 4.20 10.09
C LEU A 364 -16.40 4.96 11.04
N HIS A 365 -15.44 4.29 11.71
CA HIS A 365 -14.61 4.89 12.76
C HIS A 365 -13.95 6.21 12.33
N ASP A 366 -13.54 6.29 11.07
CA ASP A 366 -12.83 7.42 10.48
C ASP A 366 -13.71 8.30 9.56
N ILE A 367 -15.04 8.14 9.58
CA ILE A 367 -15.96 8.82 8.64
C ILE A 367 -15.88 10.35 8.73
N GLY A 368 -15.50 10.91 9.88
CA GLY A 368 -15.30 12.36 10.05
C GLY A 368 -14.22 12.93 9.13
N LYS A 369 -13.25 12.12 8.72
CA LYS A 369 -12.24 12.49 7.71
C LYS A 369 -12.85 12.80 6.33
N ALA A 370 -14.13 12.53 6.09
CA ALA A 370 -14.76 12.95 4.83
C ALA A 370 -15.06 14.46 4.77
N ILE A 371 -15.15 15.15 5.92
CA ILE A 371 -15.62 16.56 6.03
C ILE A 371 -14.91 17.42 7.09
N ASP A 372 -13.87 16.93 7.76
CA ASP A 372 -13.13 17.64 8.81
C ASP A 372 -12.55 19.02 8.41
N HIS A 373 -12.31 19.26 7.12
CA HIS A 373 -11.87 20.59 6.63
C HIS A 373 -13.00 21.61 6.50
N GLN A 374 -14.25 21.21 6.74
CA GLN A 374 -15.44 22.07 6.62
C GLN A 374 -16.07 22.39 7.98
N VAL A 375 -15.74 21.62 9.01
CA VAL A 375 -16.38 21.67 10.34
C VAL A 375 -15.30 21.73 11.41
N GLU A 376 -15.47 22.60 12.40
CA GLU A 376 -14.54 22.75 13.51
C GLU A 376 -14.67 21.55 14.47
N GLY A 377 -13.55 20.86 14.75
CA GLY A 377 -13.51 19.71 15.65
C GLY A 377 -12.50 18.65 15.23
N THR A 378 -12.29 17.64 16.08
CA THR A 378 -11.53 16.44 15.73
C THR A 378 -12.38 15.54 14.85
N HIS A 379 -11.76 14.77 13.94
CA HIS A 379 -12.52 13.88 13.06
C HIS A 379 -13.26 12.79 13.82
N ALA A 380 -12.81 12.41 15.02
CA ALA A 380 -13.53 11.51 15.92
C ALA A 380 -14.88 12.10 16.37
N LYS A 381 -14.89 13.34 16.87
CA LYS A 381 -16.12 14.04 17.28
C LYS A 381 -17.06 14.28 16.11
N ILE A 382 -16.52 14.76 14.98
CA ILE A 382 -17.29 14.99 13.76
C ILE A 382 -17.92 13.68 13.26
N GLY A 383 -17.16 12.58 13.28
CA GLY A 383 -17.66 11.26 12.91
C GLY A 383 -18.80 10.79 13.81
N ALA A 384 -18.68 10.98 15.13
CA ALA A 384 -19.71 10.60 16.09
C ALA A 384 -21.00 11.43 15.91
N GLU A 385 -20.87 12.72 15.64
CA GLU A 385 -22.01 13.59 15.32
C GLU A 385 -22.70 13.19 14.01
N LEU A 386 -21.93 12.84 12.97
CA LEU A 386 -22.48 12.32 11.72
C LEU A 386 -23.25 11.01 11.94
N ALA A 387 -22.66 10.08 12.70
CA ALA A 387 -23.30 8.82 13.04
C ALA A 387 -24.62 9.07 13.79
N ARG A 388 -24.65 10.03 14.74
CA ARG A 388 -25.85 10.45 15.46
C ARG A 388 -26.90 11.07 14.54
N LYS A 389 -26.48 11.97 13.65
CA LYS A 389 -27.36 12.64 12.67
C LYS A 389 -28.08 11.65 11.75
N TYR A 390 -27.41 10.55 11.41
CA TYR A 390 -27.96 9.50 10.54
C TYR A 390 -28.48 8.26 11.31
N ASN A 391 -28.78 8.42 12.61
CA ASN A 391 -29.43 7.42 13.47
C ASN A 391 -28.66 6.09 13.62
N GLU A 392 -27.34 6.13 13.69
CA GLU A 392 -26.54 4.97 14.09
C GLU A 392 -26.71 4.64 15.59
N SER A 393 -26.41 3.40 16.00
CA SER A 393 -26.56 2.98 17.39
C SER A 393 -25.58 3.68 18.34
N GLN A 394 -25.87 3.68 19.64
CA GLN A 394 -25.00 4.29 20.66
C GLN A 394 -23.61 3.64 20.69
N GLU A 395 -23.53 2.32 20.47
CA GLU A 395 -22.25 1.60 20.37
C GLU A 395 -21.41 2.11 19.20
N VAL A 396 -22.04 2.39 18.05
CA VAL A 396 -21.34 2.94 16.87
C VAL A 396 -20.85 4.35 17.15
N GLN A 397 -21.73 5.21 17.67
CA GLN A 397 -21.39 6.60 18.00
C GLN A 397 -20.21 6.67 18.98
N ALA A 398 -20.28 5.91 20.09
CA ALA A 398 -19.27 5.95 21.13
C ALA A 398 -17.94 5.32 20.70
N ALA A 399 -17.96 4.28 19.87
CA ALA A 399 -16.74 3.70 19.33
C ALA A 399 -16.04 4.64 18.33
N ILE A 400 -16.80 5.37 17.51
CA ILE A 400 -16.27 6.44 16.65
C ILE A 400 -15.70 7.58 17.49
N GLU A 401 -16.34 7.97 18.59
CA GLU A 401 -15.84 9.08 19.42
C GLU A 401 -14.55 8.71 20.18
N ALA A 402 -14.44 7.47 20.65
CA ALA A 402 -13.34 7.01 21.50
C ALA A 402 -12.12 6.43 20.75
N HIS A 403 -12.15 6.29 19.41
CA HIS A 403 -11.10 5.54 18.69
C HIS A 403 -9.69 6.16 18.76
N HIS A 404 -9.58 7.44 19.11
CA HIS A 404 -8.31 8.13 19.40
C HIS A 404 -8.12 8.45 20.89
N GLU A 405 -8.83 7.75 21.77
CA GLU A 405 -8.77 7.93 23.22
C GLU A 405 -9.16 9.36 23.67
N GLU A 406 -9.90 10.10 22.84
CA GLU A 406 -10.42 11.44 23.15
C GLU A 406 -11.64 11.39 24.09
N ALA A 407 -12.25 10.21 24.23
CA ALA A 407 -13.37 9.92 25.10
C ALA A 407 -13.16 8.55 25.76
N GLU A 408 -13.75 8.35 26.94
CA GLU A 408 -13.66 7.06 27.62
C GLU A 408 -14.38 5.96 26.82
N PRO A 409 -13.75 4.77 26.66
CA PRO A 409 -14.38 3.65 25.97
C PRO A 409 -15.69 3.22 26.66
N TYR A 410 -16.82 3.43 25.97
CA TYR A 410 -18.14 3.07 26.50
C TYR A 410 -18.39 1.56 26.52
N SER A 411 -17.81 0.82 25.57
CA SER A 411 -18.05 -0.61 25.40
C SER A 411 -16.78 -1.37 24.97
N LEU A 412 -16.85 -2.70 25.00
CA LEU A 412 -15.79 -3.54 24.47
C LEU A 412 -15.51 -3.27 22.99
N TYR A 413 -16.51 -2.86 22.20
CA TYR A 413 -16.30 -2.45 20.81
C TYR A 413 -15.42 -1.19 20.71
N SER A 414 -15.56 -0.23 21.62
CA SER A 414 -14.70 0.98 21.65
C SER A 414 -13.24 0.60 21.88
N VAL A 415 -12.97 -0.29 22.84
CA VAL A 415 -11.61 -0.79 23.13
C VAL A 415 -11.04 -1.56 21.93
N LEU A 416 -11.84 -2.43 21.31
CA LEU A 416 -11.42 -3.19 20.15
C LEU A 416 -11.20 -2.30 18.92
N THR A 417 -11.93 -1.19 18.79
CA THR A 417 -11.76 -0.22 17.69
C THR A 417 -10.40 0.47 17.79
N ILE A 418 -10.01 0.93 18.99
CA ILE A 418 -8.68 1.51 19.24
C ILE A 418 -7.58 0.50 18.86
N ALA A 419 -7.74 -0.76 19.28
CA ALA A 419 -6.79 -1.81 18.94
C ALA A 419 -6.72 -2.09 17.43
N ALA A 420 -7.87 -2.18 16.75
CA ALA A 420 -7.94 -2.42 15.32
C ALA A 420 -7.34 -1.28 14.49
N ASP A 421 -7.62 -0.03 14.86
CA ASP A 421 -7.05 1.16 14.24
C ASP A 421 -5.52 1.19 14.37
N ALA A 422 -5.01 0.95 15.58
CA ALA A 422 -3.57 0.87 15.84
C ALA A 422 -2.89 -0.25 15.05
N ILE A 423 -3.51 -1.44 14.95
CA ILE A 423 -2.98 -2.58 14.18
C ILE A 423 -2.92 -2.24 12.68
N SER A 424 -3.96 -1.59 12.15
CA SER A 424 -3.99 -1.16 10.75
C SER A 424 -2.90 -0.11 10.47
N ALA A 425 -2.77 0.89 11.34
CA ALA A 425 -1.85 2.02 11.16
C ALA A 425 -0.35 1.68 11.34
N THR A 426 -0.01 0.61 12.07
CA THR A 426 1.38 0.26 12.43
C THR A 426 1.98 -0.88 11.60
N ARG A 427 1.26 -1.43 10.62
CA ARG A 427 1.76 -2.55 9.82
C ARG A 427 3.02 -2.20 9.00
N PRO A 428 4.05 -3.06 8.99
CA PRO A 428 5.22 -2.88 8.12
C PRO A 428 4.78 -2.81 6.66
N GLY A 429 5.05 -1.67 6.00
CA GLY A 429 4.59 -1.36 4.64
C GLY A 429 3.50 -0.27 4.56
N ALA A 430 2.72 -0.05 5.62
CA ALA A 430 1.76 1.07 5.74
C ALA A 430 2.46 2.40 6.03
N ARG A 431 3.61 2.33 6.73
CA ARG A 431 4.56 3.43 6.91
C ARG A 431 5.92 2.97 6.43
N ARG A 432 6.27 3.23 5.16
CA ARG A 432 7.68 3.52 4.88
C ARG A 432 7.99 4.80 5.67
N GLU A 433 9.14 4.86 6.36
CA GLU A 433 9.66 6.11 6.93
C GLU A 433 9.37 7.22 5.93
N THR A 434 8.55 8.22 6.31
CA THR A 434 8.19 9.28 5.37
C THR A 434 9.48 9.85 4.79
N LEU A 435 9.50 10.12 3.48
CA LEU A 435 10.66 10.70 2.82
C LEU A 435 11.18 11.92 3.60
N GLU A 436 10.27 12.63 4.26
CA GLU A 436 10.53 13.74 5.17
C GLU A 436 11.25 13.36 6.48
N THR A 437 10.87 12.27 7.16
CA THR A 437 11.61 11.78 8.34
C THR A 437 13.00 11.28 7.94
N TYR A 438 13.11 10.63 6.79
CA TYR A 438 14.38 10.18 6.23
C TYR A 438 15.27 11.38 5.83
N ILE A 439 14.72 12.41 5.19
CA ILE A 439 15.43 13.67 4.88
C ILE A 439 15.85 14.36 6.18
N LYS A 440 14.94 14.57 7.14
CA LYS A 440 15.28 15.15 8.45
C LYS A 440 16.37 14.36 9.18
N ARG A 441 16.40 13.03 9.02
CA ARG A 441 17.44 12.16 9.58
C ARG A 441 18.78 12.35 8.88
N LEU A 442 18.81 12.45 7.55
CA LEU A 442 20.03 12.77 6.80
C LEU A 442 20.54 14.17 7.13
N GLU A 443 19.65 15.17 7.17
CA GLU A 443 19.98 16.54 7.59
C GLU A 443 20.50 16.59 9.03
N LYS A 444 19.94 15.78 9.93
CA LYS A 444 20.43 15.66 11.31
C LYS A 444 21.83 15.03 11.36
N LEU A 445 22.09 14.00 10.55
CA LEU A 445 23.43 13.41 10.41
C LEU A 445 24.46 14.43 9.87
N GLU A 446 24.10 15.20 8.85
CA GLU A 446 24.96 16.24 8.26
C GLU A 446 25.19 17.40 9.24
N SER A 447 24.16 17.87 9.93
CA SER A 447 24.29 18.93 10.93
C SER A 447 25.19 18.55 12.10
N ILE A 448 25.17 17.29 12.56
CA ILE A 448 26.10 16.80 13.60
C ILE A 448 27.56 16.96 13.14
N ALA A 449 27.86 16.63 11.88
CA ALA A 449 29.20 16.78 11.33
C ALA A 449 29.59 18.24 11.08
N ASN A 450 28.64 19.08 10.63
CA ASN A 450 28.90 20.50 10.31
C ASN A 450 29.25 21.36 11.53
N VAL A 451 28.93 20.93 12.75
CA VAL A 451 29.28 21.65 13.99
C VAL A 451 30.79 21.62 14.29
N PHE A 452 31.52 20.65 13.74
CA PHE A 452 32.94 20.52 14.02
C PHE A 452 33.78 21.57 13.28
N LYS A 453 34.72 22.18 14.01
CA LYS A 453 35.59 23.23 13.47
C LYS A 453 36.49 22.67 12.36
N GLY A 454 36.49 23.34 11.20
CA GLY A 454 37.30 22.95 10.04
C GLY A 454 36.58 22.07 9.02
N VAL A 455 35.32 21.68 9.28
CA VAL A 455 34.43 21.07 8.29
C VAL A 455 33.90 22.16 7.35
N GLU A 456 34.04 21.93 6.04
CA GLU A 456 33.48 22.80 5.00
C GLU A 456 32.07 22.36 4.62
N LYS A 457 31.89 21.05 4.34
CA LYS A 457 30.61 20.43 4.00
C LYS A 457 30.56 18.98 4.46
N SER A 458 29.38 18.47 4.75
CA SER A 458 29.16 17.04 4.98
C SER A 458 28.00 16.53 4.13
N PHE A 459 28.07 15.25 3.77
CA PHE A 459 27.08 14.57 2.93
C PHE A 459 26.78 13.20 3.52
N ALA A 460 25.52 12.92 3.79
CA ALA A 460 25.07 11.57 4.14
C ALA A 460 24.76 10.79 2.85
N ILE A 461 25.45 9.66 2.65
CA ILE A 461 25.40 8.81 1.45
C ILE A 461 24.96 7.39 1.86
N GLN A 462 24.56 6.57 0.88
CA GLN A 462 24.14 5.17 1.07
C GLN A 462 23.01 5.03 2.10
N ALA A 463 21.97 5.84 1.94
CA ALA A 463 20.84 5.86 2.87
C ALA A 463 21.21 6.15 4.33
N GLY A 464 22.21 7.00 4.54
CA GLY A 464 22.67 7.40 5.87
C GLY A 464 23.57 6.35 6.54
N ARG A 465 24.06 5.35 5.80
CA ARG A 465 25.06 4.37 6.27
C ARG A 465 26.50 4.85 6.07
N GLU A 466 26.71 5.92 5.32
CA GLU A 466 28.01 6.57 5.16
C GLU A 466 27.84 8.08 5.30
N ILE A 467 28.75 8.74 6.01
CA ILE A 467 28.85 10.20 6.03
C ILE A 467 30.23 10.61 5.52
N ARG A 468 30.24 11.48 4.50
CA ARG A 468 31.46 12.07 3.93
C ARG A 468 31.59 13.50 4.41
N VAL A 469 32.72 13.82 4.99
CA VAL A 469 33.00 15.13 5.59
C VAL A 469 34.17 15.74 4.86
N ILE A 470 33.91 16.82 4.14
CA ILE A 470 34.93 17.61 3.43
C ILE A 470 35.46 18.66 4.39
N VAL A 471 36.78 18.69 4.57
CA VAL A 471 37.46 19.61 5.48
C VAL A 471 38.30 20.63 4.75
N GLN A 472 38.49 21.79 5.38
CA GLN A 472 39.36 22.84 4.87
C GLN A 472 40.83 22.42 5.02
N PRO A 473 41.56 22.19 3.90
CA PRO A 473 42.91 21.63 3.95
C PRO A 473 43.93 22.56 4.62
N GLU A 474 43.65 23.87 4.70
CA GLU A 474 44.50 24.87 5.38
C GLU A 474 44.36 24.85 6.90
N LYS A 475 43.26 24.31 7.44
CA LYS A 475 42.95 24.33 8.87
C LYS A 475 43.03 22.98 9.56
N ILE A 476 42.91 21.89 8.80
CA ILE A 476 42.91 20.51 9.31
C ILE A 476 44.10 19.76 8.70
N THR A 477 44.96 19.19 9.53
CA THR A 477 46.06 18.34 9.09
C THR A 477 45.60 16.89 8.85
N ASP A 478 46.45 16.05 8.25
CA ASP A 478 46.14 14.63 8.03
C ASP A 478 45.91 13.89 9.35
N THR A 479 46.70 14.21 10.38
CA THR A 479 46.52 13.66 11.74
C THR A 479 45.22 14.14 12.37
N ASP A 480 44.87 15.41 12.20
CA ASP A 480 43.62 15.97 12.72
C ASP A 480 42.40 15.35 12.03
N SER A 481 42.52 14.98 10.75
CA SER A 481 41.43 14.31 9.99
C SER A 481 41.06 12.96 10.60
N VAL A 482 42.04 12.21 11.13
CA VAL A 482 41.80 10.92 11.82
C VAL A 482 41.09 11.14 13.15
N ASN A 483 41.49 12.16 13.90
CA ASN A 483 40.84 12.50 15.18
C ASN A 483 39.41 13.01 14.96
N LEU A 484 39.22 13.88 13.96
CA LEU A 484 37.91 14.40 13.57
C LEU A 484 36.94 13.29 13.17
N ALA A 485 37.41 12.28 12.41
CA ALA A 485 36.58 11.12 12.06
C ALA A 485 36.10 10.35 13.31
N ARG A 486 36.96 10.21 14.34
CA ARG A 486 36.61 9.54 15.60
C ARG A 486 35.65 10.36 16.44
N ASP A 487 35.82 11.67 16.48
CA ASP A 487 34.98 12.58 17.26
C ASP A 487 33.57 12.70 16.65
N ILE A 488 33.47 12.79 15.32
CA ILE A 488 32.19 12.76 14.59
C ILE A 488 31.48 11.42 14.84
N ARG A 489 32.19 10.30 14.77
CA ARG A 489 31.61 8.98 15.08
C ARG A 489 31.00 8.93 16.48
N LYS A 490 31.73 9.37 17.51
CA LYS A 490 31.21 9.42 18.89
C LYS A 490 29.99 10.31 19.00
N LYS A 491 30.00 11.47 18.32
CA LYS A 491 28.87 12.40 18.38
C LYS A 491 27.62 11.87 17.70
N ILE A 492 27.78 11.09 16.64
CA ILE A 492 26.68 10.38 15.99
C ILE A 492 26.14 9.28 16.93
N GLU A 493 27.00 8.51 17.60
CA GLU A 493 26.59 7.50 18.60
C GLU A 493 25.80 8.12 19.77
N GLU A 494 26.16 9.32 20.22
CA GLU A 494 25.44 10.03 21.30
C GLU A 494 24.15 10.71 20.84
N GLY A 495 24.10 11.20 19.60
CA GLY A 495 23.05 12.09 19.11
C GLY A 495 21.95 11.43 18.27
N LEU A 496 22.15 10.17 17.87
CA LEU A 496 21.25 9.49 16.94
C LEU A 496 21.24 7.96 17.15
N GLU A 497 20.08 7.40 17.48
CA GLU A 497 19.89 5.94 17.49
C GLU A 497 19.81 5.42 16.04
N TYR A 498 20.72 4.53 15.66
CA TYR A 498 20.78 3.99 14.29
C TYR A 498 20.92 2.45 14.31
N PRO A 499 20.05 1.70 13.59
CA PRO A 499 20.22 0.26 13.43
C PRO A 499 21.32 -0.04 12.40
N GLY A 500 22.51 -0.39 12.90
CA GLY A 500 23.65 -0.80 12.08
C GLY A 500 24.87 0.11 12.23
N GLN A 501 25.89 -0.11 11.40
CA GLN A 501 27.13 0.66 11.42
C GLN A 501 27.05 1.83 10.42
N ILE A 502 27.50 3.01 10.86
CA ILE A 502 27.67 4.20 10.02
C ILE A 502 29.16 4.39 9.76
N LYS A 503 29.54 4.45 8.48
CA LYS A 503 30.92 4.70 8.05
C LYS A 503 31.18 6.21 7.97
N VAL A 504 32.07 6.72 8.81
CA VAL A 504 32.53 8.13 8.75
C VAL A 504 33.78 8.21 7.88
N THR A 505 33.75 9.04 6.84
CA THR A 505 34.88 9.28 5.93
C THR A 505 35.19 10.77 5.91
N VAL A 506 36.39 11.14 6.33
CA VAL A 506 36.88 12.53 6.25
C VAL A 506 37.74 12.66 5.00
N ILE A 507 37.46 13.65 4.16
CA ILE A 507 38.13 13.90 2.90
C ILE A 507 38.78 15.28 2.97
N ARG A 508 40.11 15.29 2.88
CA ARG A 508 40.92 16.50 2.73
C ARG A 508 41.41 16.54 1.28
N GLU A 509 40.94 17.51 0.50
CA GLU A 509 41.25 17.63 -0.93
C GLU A 509 41.74 19.05 -1.22
N THR A 510 42.89 19.18 -1.87
CA THR A 510 43.40 20.47 -2.39
C THR A 510 43.30 20.46 -3.91
N ARG A 511 42.57 21.40 -4.49
CA ARG A 511 42.42 21.53 -5.95
C ARG A 511 43.23 22.73 -6.46
N ALA A 512 44.24 22.46 -7.29
CA ALA A 512 44.94 23.49 -8.07
C ALA A 512 44.43 23.42 -9.51
N ILE A 513 43.97 24.54 -10.05
CA ILE A 513 43.45 24.64 -11.42
C ILE A 513 44.27 25.70 -12.16
N GLU A 514 44.95 25.30 -13.23
CA GLU A 514 45.61 26.20 -14.18
C GLU A 514 44.93 26.12 -15.53
N TYR A 515 44.81 27.27 -16.20
CA TYR A 515 44.27 27.36 -17.55
C TYR A 515 45.40 27.74 -18.51
N ALA A 516 45.68 26.88 -19.48
CA ALA A 516 46.57 27.22 -20.59
C ALA A 516 45.82 28.11 -21.60
N LYS A 517 46.54 29.06 -22.21
CA LYS A 517 46.01 29.95 -23.24
C LYS A 517 46.22 29.40 -24.64
#